data_AF-A0A0T6AV49-F1
#
_entry.id   AF-A0A0T6AV49-F1
#
_cell.length_a   1.000
_cell.length_b   1.000
_cell.length_c   1.000
_cell.angle_alpha   90.00
_cell.angle_beta   90.00
_cell.angle_gamma   90.00
#
_symmetry.space_group_name_H-M   'P 1'
#
loop_
_entity.id
_entity.type
_entity.pdbx_description
1 polymer ?
#
loop_
_entity_poly.entity_id
_entity_poly.type
_entity_poly.pdbx_seq_one_letter_code
_entity_poly.pdbx_strand_id
1 'polypeptide(L)'
;PENKQIKVSTSTDEPKVGEYIILHVRSNYFIDKFNYVVVSKGNILVAGDQVMEDYVSTMAVTLSAEMAPVSTVVVWHIGRYGDVTADSLTFPVNGISRNKFKVLINNRKARTGHEVEVAIYGEPGAYVGLSGIDKVMYSMQAGNELTYAKVITKMSSFDEQTNGTLKFNWLSHEGNPDELVYFPSSTFGIDANKTFEYSGLVVFTDIPVPLRYTYCNATLGDGECLNGKCYPLRKKCDGYYDCEDGSDEAGCEKDTATELSLFRKHRYNRIERHYENVWLWKDVNIGPHGRYIFNIPVPSIPVHWIVSAFSMSPSVGFGMLSKPIEYMGVLPFFINVEMPQQCKQGEQIGIRITVFNYMLNNIEATVVLTDSPDYKFVHVEEDGVVTAYNPRTSFGEHQFFIYILAQDVSVVYIPIVPTRLGDIDVTVYASTLIGKDEITRRLHVEADGLPQHRHQSMLLDLSTRGLAIQYMHLNLTETPIVPYEYDRLYVFGSNKATVSLVGDVVGPVFPTIPINATSLLGLPMDSAEQNIFSFAATMYTTLYMRFTLQRNRTLERKAFDHMN
;
A
#
# COMPACT_ATOMS: atom_id res chain seq x y z
N PRO A 1 4.67 10.80 54.71
CA PRO A 1 4.63 10.80 56.20
C PRO A 1 5.31 12.00 56.88
N GLU A 2 6.38 12.57 56.33
CA GLU A 2 7.15 13.66 56.99
C GLU A 2 7.05 15.03 56.29
N ASN A 3 6.09 15.21 55.38
CA ASN A 3 5.98 16.40 54.52
C ASN A 3 7.26 16.73 53.71
N LYS A 4 8.14 15.76 53.52
CA LYS A 4 9.33 15.83 52.66
C LYS A 4 8.97 15.38 51.25
N GLN A 5 9.25 16.22 50.27
CA GLN A 5 8.93 15.97 48.86
C GLN A 5 10.09 16.38 47.97
N ILE A 6 10.28 15.62 46.89
CA ILE A 6 11.15 15.94 45.76
C ILE A 6 10.25 16.07 44.55
N LYS A 7 10.56 17.01 43.67
CA LYS A 7 9.88 17.21 42.40
C LYS A 7 10.88 17.37 41.28
N VAL A 8 10.66 16.64 40.19
CA VAL A 8 11.42 16.76 38.94
C VAL A 8 10.54 17.46 37.90
N SER A 9 11.08 18.50 37.28
CA SER A 9 10.41 19.17 36.15
C SER A 9 11.41 19.49 35.04
N THR A 10 10.94 19.54 33.80
CA THR A 10 11.75 19.94 32.64
C THR A 10 11.39 21.35 32.20
N SER A 11 12.38 22.10 31.71
CA SER A 11 12.16 23.37 31.00
C SER A 11 12.32 23.22 29.47
N THR A 12 12.60 22.01 28.99
CA THR A 12 12.78 21.71 27.57
C THR A 12 11.46 21.23 26.97
N ASP A 13 10.90 22.01 26.03
CA ASP A 13 9.62 21.68 25.37
C ASP A 13 9.76 20.61 24.28
N GLU A 14 10.82 20.69 23.44
CA GLU A 14 11.07 19.77 22.33
C GLU A 14 12.44 19.06 22.43
N PRO A 15 12.57 18.04 23.29
CA PRO A 15 13.79 17.24 23.38
C PRO A 15 14.08 16.45 22.08
N LYS A 16 15.22 16.77 21.44
CA LYS A 16 15.71 16.11 20.21
C LYS A 16 16.96 15.28 20.49
N VAL A 17 17.10 14.15 19.81
CA VAL A 17 18.31 13.32 19.93
C VAL A 17 19.56 14.09 19.50
N GLY A 18 20.61 14.01 20.32
CA GLY A 18 21.86 14.75 20.13
C GLY A 18 21.90 16.09 20.86
N GLU A 19 20.79 16.54 21.44
CA GLU A 19 20.72 17.71 22.33
C GLU A 19 20.71 17.26 23.80
N TYR A 20 20.61 18.22 24.70
CA TYR A 20 20.52 17.99 26.15
C TYR A 20 19.13 18.37 26.64
N ILE A 21 18.55 17.55 27.50
CA ILE A 21 17.37 17.92 28.29
C ILE A 21 17.81 18.53 29.62
N ILE A 22 17.18 19.65 29.99
CA ILE A 22 17.44 20.33 31.26
C ILE A 22 16.35 19.92 32.25
N LEU A 23 16.77 19.24 33.32
CA LEU A 23 15.91 18.80 34.40
C LEU A 23 16.20 19.62 35.66
N HIS A 24 15.14 20.05 36.32
CA HIS A 24 15.15 20.80 37.56
C HIS A 24 14.63 19.89 38.67
N VAL A 25 15.49 19.55 39.61
CA VAL A 25 15.15 18.79 40.81
C VAL A 25 14.97 19.79 41.94
N ARG A 26 13.75 19.86 42.48
CA ARG A 26 13.38 20.76 43.57
C ARG A 26 12.98 19.94 44.79
N SER A 27 13.52 20.29 45.96
CA SER A 27 13.08 19.74 47.24
C SER A 27 12.51 20.83 48.14
N ASN A 28 11.73 20.42 49.14
CA ASN A 28 11.27 21.31 50.22
C ASN A 28 12.07 21.14 51.52
N TYR A 29 13.13 20.33 51.50
CA TYR A 29 14.03 20.06 52.62
C TYR A 29 15.47 19.95 52.12
N PHE A 30 16.45 20.09 53.02
CA PHE A 30 17.86 19.99 52.66
C PHE A 30 18.22 18.55 52.26
N ILE A 31 18.84 18.41 51.09
CA ILE A 31 19.34 17.15 50.53
C ILE A 31 20.82 17.38 50.20
N ASP A 32 21.69 16.48 50.63
CA ASP A 32 23.13 16.53 50.31
C ASP A 32 23.42 15.98 48.92
N LYS A 33 22.77 14.87 48.56
CA LYS A 33 22.84 14.26 47.24
C LYS A 33 21.55 13.54 46.88
N PHE A 34 21.21 13.54 45.60
CA PHE A 34 20.15 12.70 45.05
C PHE A 34 20.73 11.79 43.98
N ASN A 35 20.09 10.63 43.80
CA ASN A 35 20.40 9.67 42.75
C ASN A 35 19.34 9.78 41.67
N TYR A 36 19.73 9.50 40.43
CA TYR A 36 18.80 9.47 39.32
C TYR A 36 19.11 8.32 38.37
N VAL A 37 18.06 7.82 37.72
CA VAL A 37 18.12 6.82 36.67
C VAL A 37 17.20 7.23 35.52
N VAL A 38 17.67 7.01 34.30
CA VAL A 38 16.89 7.21 33.07
C VAL A 38 16.56 5.85 32.48
N VAL A 39 15.27 5.58 32.34
CA VAL A 39 14.71 4.34 31.81
C VAL A 39 14.02 4.63 30.48
N SER A 40 14.12 3.70 29.54
CA SER A 40 13.34 3.70 28.30
C SER A 40 13.23 2.27 27.78
N LYS A 41 12.07 1.89 27.25
CA LYS A 41 11.82 0.53 26.69
C LYS A 41 12.15 -0.59 27.69
N GLY A 42 11.90 -0.36 28.98
CA GLY A 42 12.22 -1.30 30.05
C GLY A 42 13.71 -1.48 30.39
N ASN A 43 14.61 -0.71 29.79
CA ASN A 43 16.05 -0.75 30.08
C ASN A 43 16.52 0.51 30.81
N ILE A 44 17.43 0.35 31.75
CA ILE A 44 18.16 1.45 32.40
C ILE A 44 19.29 1.91 31.48
N LEU A 45 19.22 3.16 31.00
CA LEU A 45 20.18 3.73 30.06
C LEU A 45 21.29 4.52 30.77
N VAL A 46 20.90 5.37 31.72
CA VAL A 46 21.83 6.24 32.46
C VAL A 46 21.52 6.13 33.94
N ALA A 47 22.55 6.03 34.76
CA ALA A 47 22.46 6.11 36.21
C ALA A 47 23.55 7.07 36.71
N GLY A 48 23.24 7.85 37.74
CA GLY A 48 24.20 8.76 38.33
C GLY A 48 23.71 9.32 39.66
N ASP A 49 24.62 10.00 40.35
CA ASP A 49 24.33 10.78 41.55
C ASP A 49 24.78 12.23 41.35
N GLN A 50 24.10 13.14 42.02
CA GLN A 50 24.42 14.57 41.95
C GLN A 50 24.31 15.20 43.33
N VAL A 51 25.33 16.00 43.65
CA VAL A 51 25.38 16.80 44.88
C VAL A 51 24.44 17.98 44.71
N MET A 52 23.66 18.24 45.76
CA MET A 52 22.68 19.32 45.78
C MET A 52 23.12 20.36 46.81
N GLU A 53 23.50 21.55 46.33
CA GLU A 53 23.98 22.64 47.20
C GLU A 53 22.84 23.52 47.72
N ASP A 54 21.75 23.62 46.94
CA ASP A 54 20.62 24.51 47.18
C ASP A 54 19.29 23.73 47.08
N TYR A 55 18.16 24.36 47.42
CA TYR A 55 16.83 23.71 47.33
C TYR A 55 16.40 23.32 45.90
N VAL A 56 17.09 23.83 44.88
CA VAL A 56 16.89 23.49 43.47
C VAL A 56 18.24 23.17 42.86
N SER A 57 18.36 22.00 42.26
CA SER A 57 19.51 21.60 41.45
C SER A 57 19.09 21.40 40.00
N THR A 58 19.93 21.86 39.07
CA THR A 58 19.73 21.66 37.65
C THR A 58 20.71 20.63 37.11
N MET A 59 20.23 19.76 36.23
CA MET A 59 21.03 18.72 35.61
C MET A 59 20.74 18.65 34.12
N ALA A 60 21.78 18.38 33.33
CA ALA A 60 21.67 18.23 31.89
C ALA A 60 21.95 16.77 31.52
N VAL A 61 21.00 16.14 30.85
CA VAL A 61 21.15 14.75 30.37
C VAL A 61 21.23 14.76 28.85
N THR A 62 22.25 14.10 28.29
CA THR A 62 22.39 13.91 26.85
C THR A 62 21.29 13.00 26.32
N LEU A 63 20.54 13.43 25.32
CA LEU A 63 19.48 12.64 24.70
C LEU A 63 20.05 11.69 23.64
N SER A 64 19.96 10.38 23.91
CA SER A 64 20.36 9.33 22.97
C SER A 64 19.15 8.83 22.16
N ALA A 65 19.41 8.16 21.03
CA ALA A 65 18.34 7.56 20.21
C ALA A 65 17.63 6.40 20.91
N GLU A 66 18.27 5.79 21.90
CA GLU A 66 17.70 4.70 22.68
C GLU A 66 16.54 5.17 23.55
N MET A 67 16.53 6.46 23.93
CA MET A 67 15.48 7.15 24.69
C MET A 67 14.21 7.47 23.88
N ALA A 68 14.21 7.30 22.55
CA ALA A 68 13.04 7.55 21.71
C ALA A 68 12.12 6.31 21.64
N PRO A 69 10.78 6.44 21.68
CA PRO A 69 10.02 7.69 21.57
C PRO A 69 9.72 8.37 22.91
N VAL A 70 9.84 7.65 24.03
CA VAL A 70 9.52 8.10 25.37
C VAL A 70 10.59 7.59 26.34
N SER A 71 10.96 8.41 27.32
CA SER A 71 11.86 8.04 28.39
C SER A 71 11.38 8.59 29.73
N THR A 72 11.60 7.83 30.80
CA THR A 72 11.28 8.18 32.17
C THR A 72 12.58 8.49 32.93
N VAL A 73 12.65 9.62 33.63
CA VAL A 73 13.68 9.89 34.62
C VAL A 73 13.07 9.65 36.00
N VAL A 74 13.74 8.84 36.81
CA VAL A 74 13.40 8.59 38.21
C VAL A 74 14.49 9.20 39.08
N VAL A 75 14.10 10.06 40.02
CA VAL A 75 15.02 10.71 40.97
C VAL A 75 14.60 10.29 42.38
N TRP A 76 15.58 9.91 43.20
CA TRP A 76 15.32 9.58 44.60
C TRP A 76 16.46 10.04 45.52
N HIS A 77 16.11 10.28 46.77
CA HIS A 77 17.05 10.56 47.84
C HIS A 77 16.82 9.61 49.01
N ILE A 78 17.92 9.23 49.66
CA ILE A 78 17.95 8.40 50.85
C ILE A 78 18.48 9.28 52.00
N GLY A 79 17.61 9.63 52.94
CA GLY A 79 18.00 10.42 54.09
C GLY A 79 18.72 9.58 55.16
N ARG A 80 19.34 10.28 56.12
CA ARG A 80 20.19 9.67 57.18
C ARG A 80 19.43 8.71 58.10
N TYR A 81 18.11 8.85 58.18
CA TYR A 81 17.25 8.02 59.04
C TYR A 81 16.56 6.89 58.26
N GLY A 82 16.96 6.66 57.00
CA GLY A 82 16.35 5.64 56.14
C GLY A 82 15.04 6.08 55.50
N ASP A 83 14.77 7.39 55.41
CA ASP A 83 13.64 7.95 54.69
C ASP A 83 13.96 8.03 53.19
N VAL A 84 13.14 7.36 52.37
CA VAL A 84 13.26 7.40 50.90
C VAL A 84 12.19 8.30 50.31
N THR A 85 12.60 9.30 49.54
CA THR A 85 11.70 10.12 48.72
C THR A 85 12.06 9.92 47.27
N ALA A 86 11.04 9.80 46.42
CA ALA A 86 11.23 9.60 44.99
C ALA A 86 10.20 10.40 44.20
N ASP A 87 10.59 10.81 43.00
CA ASP A 87 9.71 11.37 41.99
C ASP A 87 10.18 10.93 40.61
N SER A 88 9.26 10.93 39.65
CA SER A 88 9.55 10.53 38.28
C SER A 88 8.86 11.40 37.26
N LEU A 89 9.61 11.75 36.22
CA LEU A 89 9.17 12.56 35.10
C LEU A 89 9.33 11.76 33.81
N THR A 90 8.23 11.61 33.09
CA THR A 90 8.25 11.00 31.76
C THR A 90 8.24 12.11 30.72
N PHE A 91 9.08 12.00 29.71
CA PHE A 91 9.16 12.98 28.62
C PHE A 91 9.33 12.27 27.27
N PRO A 92 8.76 12.82 26.20
CA PRO A 92 8.99 12.29 24.86
C PRO A 92 10.39 12.61 24.38
N VAL A 93 10.92 11.85 23.43
CA VAL A 93 12.19 12.17 22.76
C VAL A 93 12.00 11.99 21.25
N ASN A 94 12.22 13.07 20.49
CA ASN A 94 12.12 13.02 19.05
C ASN A 94 13.42 12.49 18.44
N GLY A 95 13.40 11.24 17.97
CA GLY A 95 14.62 10.52 17.58
C GLY A 95 14.50 9.46 16.50
N ILE A 96 13.30 9.22 15.94
CA ILE A 96 13.04 8.04 15.09
C ILE A 96 13.73 8.15 13.73
N SER A 97 13.85 9.35 13.17
CA SER A 97 14.48 9.55 11.85
C SER A 97 15.90 10.07 11.98
N ARG A 98 16.77 9.19 12.47
CA ARG A 98 18.20 9.44 12.62
C ARG A 98 18.86 9.46 11.23
N ASN A 99 18.44 8.54 10.36
CA ASN A 99 18.80 8.51 8.95
C ASN A 99 17.93 9.51 8.19
N LYS A 100 18.41 10.75 8.10
CA LYS A 100 17.75 11.81 7.32
C LYS A 100 18.03 11.62 5.84
N PHE A 101 17.28 10.71 5.22
CA PHE A 101 17.25 10.58 3.78
C PHE A 101 16.21 11.53 3.16
N LYS A 102 16.44 11.93 1.91
CA LYS A 102 15.53 12.76 1.13
C LYS A 102 15.18 12.06 -0.16
N VAL A 103 13.90 12.01 -0.48
CA VAL A 103 13.39 11.56 -1.78
C VAL A 103 12.89 12.78 -2.52
N LEU A 104 13.32 12.95 -3.76
CA LEU A 104 12.92 14.03 -4.65
C LEU A 104 12.40 13.42 -5.95
N ILE A 105 11.18 13.77 -6.31
CA ILE A 105 10.56 13.38 -7.57
C ILE A 105 10.63 14.59 -8.51
N ASN A 106 11.44 14.50 -9.55
CA ASN A 106 11.69 15.60 -10.48
C ASN A 106 10.78 15.50 -11.70
N ASN A 107 9.71 16.30 -11.71
CA ASN A 107 8.76 16.37 -12.82
C ASN A 107 9.19 17.34 -13.95
N ARG A 108 10.31 18.07 -13.79
CA ARG A 108 10.70 19.13 -14.76
C ARG A 108 11.54 18.61 -15.93
N LYS A 109 12.04 17.38 -15.85
CA LYS A 109 13.00 16.82 -16.81
C LYS A 109 12.32 16.09 -17.97
N ALA A 110 11.19 15.43 -17.73
CA ALA A 110 10.41 14.73 -18.75
C ALA A 110 9.16 15.54 -19.10
N ARG A 111 9.17 16.21 -20.26
CA ARG A 111 8.05 17.06 -20.73
C ARG A 111 6.78 16.28 -21.08
N THR A 112 6.89 14.97 -21.28
CA THR A 112 5.81 14.10 -21.75
C THR A 112 4.95 13.53 -20.61
N GLY A 113 5.42 13.59 -19.35
CA GLY A 113 4.71 13.03 -18.19
C GLY A 113 4.64 11.50 -18.13
N HIS A 114 5.18 10.77 -19.13
CA HIS A 114 5.21 9.30 -19.14
C HIS A 114 6.26 8.69 -18.23
N GLU A 115 7.39 9.38 -18.00
CA GLU A 115 8.44 8.94 -17.08
C GLU A 115 8.79 10.05 -16.12
N VAL A 116 9.20 9.69 -14.90
CA VAL A 116 9.66 10.65 -13.89
C VAL A 116 10.98 10.20 -13.30
N GLU A 117 11.86 11.17 -13.04
CA GLU A 117 13.14 10.94 -12.39
C GLU A 117 12.96 11.00 -10.87
N VAL A 118 13.31 9.91 -10.18
CA VAL A 118 13.31 9.83 -8.71
C VAL A 118 14.75 9.84 -8.23
N ALA A 119 15.09 10.83 -7.41
CA ALA A 119 16.40 11.02 -6.82
C ALA A 119 16.33 10.84 -5.31
N ILE A 120 17.12 9.91 -4.80
CA ILE A 120 17.21 9.56 -3.38
C ILE A 120 18.57 9.99 -2.88
N TYR A 121 18.61 10.69 -1.76
CA TYR A 121 19.82 11.14 -1.08
C TYR A 121 19.83 10.60 0.33
N GLY A 122 20.94 10.04 0.77
CA GLY A 122 21.06 9.43 2.09
C GLY A 122 22.44 8.86 2.33
N GLU A 123 22.59 8.13 3.44
CA GLU A 123 23.87 7.54 3.81
C GLU A 123 24.30 6.42 2.83
N PRO A 124 25.59 6.35 2.45
CA PRO A 124 26.11 5.25 1.66
C PRO A 124 25.82 3.88 2.29
N GLY A 125 25.31 2.94 1.49
CA GLY A 125 24.96 1.60 1.94
C GLY A 125 23.61 1.50 2.66
N ALA A 126 22.87 2.60 2.83
CA ALA A 126 21.51 2.54 3.36
C ALA A 126 20.55 1.90 2.35
N TYR A 127 19.69 1.03 2.85
CA TYR A 127 18.55 0.47 2.12
C TYR A 127 17.39 1.46 2.17
N VAL A 128 16.69 1.66 1.05
CA VAL A 128 15.51 2.52 0.95
C VAL A 128 14.39 1.76 0.23
N GLY A 129 13.24 1.65 0.89
CA GLY A 129 12.01 1.12 0.29
C GLY A 129 11.06 2.27 -0.07
N LEU A 130 10.55 2.26 -1.29
CA LEU A 130 9.57 3.23 -1.80
C LEU A 130 8.23 2.52 -2.01
N SER A 131 7.14 3.28 -1.83
CA SER A 131 5.79 2.84 -2.18
C SER A 131 4.95 4.05 -2.57
N GLY A 132 4.33 3.98 -3.75
CA GLY A 132 3.36 4.95 -4.26
C GLY A 132 1.96 4.34 -4.27
N ILE A 133 1.01 4.99 -3.62
CA ILE A 133 -0.38 4.55 -3.54
C ILE A 133 -1.27 5.71 -3.99
N ASP A 134 -2.42 5.41 -4.61
CA ASP A 134 -3.43 6.42 -4.92
C ASP A 134 -3.84 7.20 -3.65
N LYS A 135 -3.91 8.54 -3.75
CA LYS A 135 -4.38 9.44 -2.69
C LYS A 135 -5.73 9.05 -2.12
N VAL A 136 -6.66 8.58 -2.95
CA VAL A 136 -7.99 8.15 -2.46
C VAL A 136 -7.84 6.97 -1.52
N MET A 137 -7.03 5.99 -1.91
CA MET A 137 -6.74 4.81 -1.09
C MET A 137 -5.95 5.18 0.18
N TYR A 138 -5.02 6.13 0.06
CA TYR A 138 -4.25 6.66 1.19
C TYR A 138 -5.13 7.39 2.21
N SER A 139 -6.01 8.29 1.74
CA SER A 139 -6.95 9.03 2.59
C SER A 139 -7.98 8.16 3.31
N MET A 140 -8.29 6.98 2.76
CA MET A 140 -9.20 6.04 3.41
C MET A 140 -8.57 5.40 4.67
N GLN A 141 -7.24 5.46 4.80
CA GLN A 141 -6.51 5.04 5.99
C GLN A 141 -6.97 3.67 6.54
N ALA A 142 -7.08 2.68 5.66
CA ALA A 142 -7.58 1.33 5.95
C ALA A 142 -6.60 0.47 6.80
N GLY A 143 -5.82 1.11 7.67
CA GLY A 143 -4.94 0.46 8.64
C GLY A 143 -3.70 -0.23 8.06
N ASN A 144 -3.48 -0.23 6.74
CA ASN A 144 -2.35 -0.95 6.13
C ASN A 144 -1.11 -0.08 5.88
N GLU A 145 -1.22 1.23 6.06
CA GLU A 145 -0.14 2.15 5.73
C GLU A 145 0.83 2.34 6.88
N LEU A 146 2.11 2.49 6.54
CA LEU A 146 3.16 2.83 7.47
C LEU A 146 3.18 4.36 7.57
N THR A 147 2.62 4.91 8.66
CA THR A 147 2.68 6.34 8.98
C THR A 147 3.62 6.60 10.14
N TYR A 148 4.20 7.79 10.20
CA TYR A 148 5.13 8.18 11.27
C TYR A 148 4.48 8.01 12.65
N ALA A 149 3.25 8.51 12.82
CA ALA A 149 2.48 8.38 14.06
C ALA A 149 2.23 6.93 14.48
N LYS A 150 1.91 6.04 13.53
CA LYS A 150 1.68 4.64 13.83
C LYS A 150 2.95 3.93 14.30
N VAL A 151 4.09 4.26 13.70
CA VAL A 151 5.41 3.77 14.15
C VAL A 151 5.70 4.27 15.56
N ILE A 152 5.51 5.57 15.85
CA ILE A 152 5.71 6.12 17.21
C ILE A 152 4.82 5.40 18.22
N THR A 153 3.54 5.26 17.90
CA THR A 153 2.57 4.62 18.81
C THR A 153 2.97 3.19 19.15
N LYS A 154 3.36 2.42 18.12
CA LYS A 154 3.84 1.04 18.31
C LYS A 154 5.21 0.96 18.98
N MET A 155 6.04 1.98 18.87
CA MET A 155 7.28 2.06 19.65
C MET A 155 7.00 2.42 21.12
N SER A 156 5.99 3.26 21.39
CA SER A 156 5.61 3.63 22.76
C SER A 156 4.98 2.47 23.54
N SER A 157 4.35 1.50 22.87
CA SER A 157 3.84 0.30 23.54
C SER A 157 4.94 -0.62 24.11
N PHE A 158 6.22 -0.42 23.76
CA PHE A 158 7.30 -1.12 24.46
C PHE A 158 7.52 -0.61 25.89
N ASP A 159 6.94 0.54 26.24
CA ASP A 159 7.03 1.18 27.56
C ASP A 159 5.67 1.17 28.29
N GLU A 160 4.74 0.30 27.88
CA GLU A 160 3.32 0.28 28.30
C GLU A 160 3.10 0.09 29.81
N GLN A 161 4.12 -0.36 30.54
CA GLN A 161 4.09 -0.44 32.00
C GLN A 161 4.24 0.93 32.68
N THR A 162 4.70 1.96 31.95
CA THR A 162 4.92 3.30 32.48
C THR A 162 3.70 4.19 32.26
N ASN A 163 2.90 4.36 33.31
CA ASN A 163 1.71 5.25 33.31
C ASN A 163 2.13 6.71 33.44
N GLY A 164 2.83 7.23 32.42
CA GLY A 164 3.61 8.44 32.56
C GLY A 164 3.46 9.50 31.47
N THR A 165 3.01 9.18 30.25
CA THR A 165 2.92 10.18 29.16
C THR A 165 1.49 10.56 28.80
N LEU A 166 1.21 11.87 28.83
CA LEU A 166 0.06 12.44 28.17
C LEU A 166 0.32 12.51 26.66
N LYS A 167 -0.64 12.05 25.86
CA LYS A 167 -0.60 12.14 24.39
C LYS A 167 -1.85 12.85 23.88
N PHE A 168 -1.67 13.67 22.85
CA PHE A 168 -2.76 14.25 22.07
C PHE A 168 -2.65 13.77 20.63
N ASN A 169 -3.79 13.35 20.07
CA ASN A 169 -3.87 12.86 18.69
C ASN A 169 -4.71 13.81 17.85
N TRP A 170 -4.13 14.35 16.79
CA TRP A 170 -4.82 15.14 15.78
C TRP A 170 -5.34 14.22 14.69
N LEU A 171 -6.66 14.18 14.54
CA LEU A 171 -7.34 13.40 13.50
C LEU A 171 -7.76 14.34 12.37
N SER A 172 -7.46 13.98 11.13
CA SER A 172 -7.85 14.75 9.95
C SER A 172 -9.09 14.13 9.28
N HIS A 173 -10.10 14.96 8.99
CA HIS A 173 -11.26 14.53 8.22
C HIS A 173 -10.92 14.28 6.73
N GLU A 174 -9.87 14.93 6.23
CA GLU A 174 -9.39 14.80 4.85
C GLU A 174 -8.59 13.51 4.61
N GLY A 175 -8.42 12.66 5.63
CA GLY A 175 -7.65 11.42 5.55
C GLY A 175 -6.13 11.60 5.61
N ASN A 176 -5.65 12.79 5.99
CA ASN A 176 -4.23 13.02 6.25
C ASN A 176 -3.76 12.18 7.45
N PRO A 177 -2.49 11.72 7.46
CA PRO A 177 -1.99 10.83 8.51
C PRO A 177 -2.14 11.48 9.89
N ASP A 178 -2.52 10.66 10.87
CA ASP A 178 -2.66 11.07 12.27
C ASP A 178 -1.36 11.78 12.74
N GLU A 179 -1.48 12.90 13.46
CA GLU A 179 -0.34 13.58 14.08
C GLU A 179 -0.41 13.41 15.61
N LEU A 180 0.66 12.91 16.21
CA LEU A 180 0.73 12.64 17.65
C LEU A 180 1.73 13.59 18.30
N VAL A 181 1.29 14.21 19.39
CA VAL A 181 2.14 15.02 20.27
C VAL A 181 2.10 14.41 21.66
N TYR A 182 3.28 14.17 22.21
CA TYR A 182 3.44 13.70 23.58
C TYR A 182 3.86 14.90 24.45
N PHE A 183 3.40 14.93 25.69
CA PHE A 183 3.76 15.96 26.65
C PHE A 183 4.55 15.35 27.80
N PRO A 184 5.50 16.10 28.38
CA PRO A 184 6.15 15.67 29.60
C PRO A 184 5.14 15.67 30.75
N SER A 185 5.09 14.57 31.50
CA SER A 185 4.19 14.44 32.65
C SER A 185 4.86 13.66 33.77
N SER A 186 4.62 14.11 34.99
CA SER A 186 5.03 13.41 36.20
C SER A 186 4.16 12.16 36.38
N THR A 187 4.74 11.12 36.97
CA THR A 187 4.02 9.89 37.29
C THR A 187 2.95 10.11 38.37
N PHE A 188 1.89 9.30 38.36
CA PHE A 188 0.83 9.34 39.36
C PHE A 188 1.17 8.63 40.69
N GLY A 189 2.46 8.36 40.96
CA GLY A 189 2.89 7.65 42.15
C GLY A 189 2.73 8.50 43.40
N ILE A 190 1.99 7.98 44.39
CA ILE A 190 1.74 8.69 45.66
C ILE A 190 2.90 8.52 46.64
N ASP A 191 3.53 7.34 46.64
CA ASP A 191 4.66 6.99 47.51
C ASP A 191 5.83 6.47 46.69
N ALA A 192 7.01 6.41 47.33
CA ALA A 192 8.24 5.96 46.69
C ALA A 192 8.10 4.57 46.04
N ASN A 193 7.43 3.62 46.69
CA ASN A 193 7.26 2.29 46.09
C ASN A 193 6.42 2.35 44.80
N LYS A 194 5.27 3.06 44.83
CA LYS A 194 4.40 3.23 43.66
C LYS A 194 5.09 4.03 42.54
N THR A 195 5.94 5.01 42.86
CA THR A 195 6.73 5.75 41.84
C THR A 195 7.74 4.84 41.14
N PHE A 196 8.38 3.91 41.87
CA PHE A 196 9.28 2.94 41.25
C PHE A 196 8.51 1.91 40.40
N GLU A 197 7.38 1.41 40.93
CA GLU A 197 6.50 0.46 40.22
C GLU A 197 5.96 1.04 38.91
N TYR A 198 5.41 2.26 38.95
CA TYR A 198 4.92 2.96 37.74
C TYR A 198 6.03 3.40 36.79
N SER A 199 7.28 3.39 37.22
CA SER A 199 8.44 3.59 36.35
C SER A 199 8.99 2.27 35.78
N GLY A 200 8.32 1.14 36.04
CA GLY A 200 8.75 -0.19 35.58
C GLY A 200 9.99 -0.73 36.31
N LEU A 201 10.30 -0.21 37.50
CA LEU A 201 11.49 -0.58 38.27
C LEU A 201 11.13 -1.46 39.46
N VAL A 202 11.92 -2.51 39.67
CA VAL A 202 11.91 -3.33 40.88
C VAL A 202 13.10 -2.93 41.75
N VAL A 203 12.82 -2.53 42.99
CA VAL A 203 13.82 -2.00 43.91
C VAL A 203 14.15 -3.03 44.99
N PHE A 204 15.42 -3.38 45.12
CA PHE A 204 15.95 -4.21 46.21
C PHE A 204 16.78 -3.34 47.14
N THR A 205 16.28 -3.10 48.35
CA THR A 205 16.96 -2.25 49.35
C THR A 205 16.84 -2.84 50.74
N ASP A 206 17.88 -2.64 51.55
CA ASP A 206 17.86 -2.95 52.99
C ASP A 206 16.99 -1.94 53.77
N ILE A 207 16.77 -0.76 53.19
CA ILE A 207 15.95 0.32 53.75
C ILE A 207 14.48 0.09 53.37
N PRO A 208 13.54 0.23 54.31
CA PRO A 208 12.13 0.13 54.00
C PRO A 208 11.69 1.28 53.09
N VAL A 209 11.30 0.96 51.86
CA VAL A 209 10.71 1.92 50.93
C VAL A 209 9.32 2.31 51.46
N PRO A 210 9.02 3.61 51.63
CA PRO A 210 7.73 4.01 52.16
C PRO A 210 6.61 3.61 51.21
N LEU A 211 5.61 2.97 51.82
CA LEU A 211 4.35 2.59 51.21
C LEU A 211 3.23 3.27 51.99
N ARG A 212 2.29 3.91 51.33
CA ARG A 212 1.06 4.37 51.97
C ARG A 212 0.31 3.16 52.47
N TYR A 213 -0.03 3.21 53.75
CA TYR A 213 -0.84 2.17 54.36
C TYR A 213 -2.22 2.13 53.70
N THR A 214 -2.54 1.00 53.08
CA THR A 214 -3.83 0.77 52.42
C THR A 214 -4.79 0.14 53.43
N TYR A 215 -5.97 0.72 53.61
CA TYR A 215 -7.02 0.12 54.45
C TYR A 215 -7.88 -0.91 53.70
N CYS A 216 -7.64 -1.07 52.40
CA CYS A 216 -8.32 -2.02 51.53
C CYS A 216 -7.64 -3.38 51.58
N ASN A 217 -8.43 -4.44 51.77
CA ASN A 217 -7.89 -5.78 51.90
C ASN A 217 -7.87 -6.49 50.54
N ALA A 218 -6.71 -6.48 49.87
CA ALA A 218 -6.53 -7.14 48.58
C ALA A 218 -6.89 -8.63 48.60
N THR A 219 -6.68 -9.32 49.74
CA THR A 219 -7.03 -10.75 49.88
C THR A 219 -8.52 -11.03 49.91
N LEU A 220 -9.34 -10.03 50.27
CA LEU A 220 -10.81 -10.12 50.24
C LEU A 220 -11.38 -9.66 48.88
N GLY A 221 -10.51 -9.28 47.94
CA GLY A 221 -10.92 -8.85 46.61
C GLY A 221 -11.21 -7.35 46.52
N ASP A 222 -10.65 -6.51 47.40
CA ASP A 222 -10.80 -5.04 47.35
C ASP A 222 -9.52 -4.35 46.81
N GLY A 223 -9.69 -3.45 45.85
CA GLY A 223 -8.68 -2.51 45.36
C GLY A 223 -8.77 -1.15 46.03
N GLU A 224 -7.74 -0.32 45.85
CA GLU A 224 -7.61 1.01 46.44
C GLU A 224 -7.63 2.11 45.36
N CYS A 225 -8.46 3.14 45.52
CA CYS A 225 -8.45 4.36 44.71
C CYS A 225 -7.25 5.26 45.08
N LEU A 226 -6.88 6.24 44.24
CA LEU A 226 -5.84 7.22 44.60
C LEU A 226 -6.20 8.06 45.85
N ASN A 227 -7.47 8.41 46.05
CA ASN A 227 -7.94 9.04 47.29
C ASN A 227 -7.94 8.09 48.51
N GLY A 228 -7.60 6.82 48.33
CA GLY A 228 -7.52 5.77 49.36
C GLY A 228 -8.79 4.93 49.48
N LYS A 229 -9.95 5.37 48.96
CA LYS A 229 -11.23 4.64 49.06
C LYS A 229 -11.10 3.22 48.50
N CYS A 230 -11.81 2.26 49.09
CA CYS A 230 -11.80 0.88 48.61
C CYS A 230 -12.93 0.64 47.61
N TYR A 231 -12.62 -0.12 46.57
CA TYR A 231 -13.59 -0.62 45.61
C TYR A 231 -13.37 -2.13 45.40
N PRO A 232 -14.42 -2.93 45.15
CA PRO A 232 -14.22 -4.35 44.85
C PRO A 232 -13.46 -4.53 43.53
N LEU A 233 -12.40 -5.34 43.49
CA LEU A 233 -11.60 -5.62 42.28
C LEU A 233 -12.44 -6.15 41.10
N ARG A 234 -13.57 -6.80 41.37
CA ARG A 234 -14.55 -7.23 40.35
C ARG A 234 -15.17 -6.07 39.55
N LYS A 235 -15.11 -4.86 40.09
CA LYS A 235 -15.62 -3.64 39.47
C LYS A 235 -14.54 -2.84 38.75
N LYS A 236 -13.30 -3.33 38.74
CA LYS A 236 -12.24 -2.71 37.95
C LYS A 236 -12.61 -2.84 36.47
N CYS A 237 -12.56 -1.74 35.72
CA CYS A 237 -12.89 -1.72 34.30
C CYS A 237 -14.34 -2.16 33.99
N ASP A 238 -15.30 -1.81 34.84
CA ASP A 238 -16.72 -2.11 34.60
C ASP A 238 -17.46 -0.96 33.88
N GLY A 239 -16.75 0.13 33.59
CA GLY A 239 -17.26 1.31 32.89
C GLY A 239 -17.98 2.30 33.80
N TYR A 240 -18.02 2.06 35.10
CA TYR A 240 -18.56 2.95 36.11
C TYR A 240 -17.44 3.52 36.98
N TYR A 241 -17.47 4.83 37.25
CA TYR A 241 -16.53 5.45 38.18
C TYR A 241 -16.98 5.22 39.63
N ASP A 242 -16.59 4.08 40.23
CA ASP A 242 -16.72 3.83 41.68
C ASP A 242 -15.69 4.63 42.48
N CYS A 243 -14.51 4.88 41.92
CA CYS A 243 -13.57 5.86 42.47
C CYS A 243 -13.93 7.27 41.97
N GLU A 244 -14.04 8.25 42.88
CA GLU A 244 -14.26 9.67 42.52
C GLU A 244 -13.16 10.24 41.61
N ASP A 245 -11.94 9.70 41.66
CA ASP A 245 -10.82 10.07 40.78
C ASP A 245 -10.79 9.26 39.47
N GLY A 246 -11.67 8.26 39.32
CA GLY A 246 -11.70 7.32 38.20
C GLY A 246 -10.50 6.37 38.11
N SER A 247 -9.85 6.08 39.25
CA SER A 247 -8.67 5.20 39.31
C SER A 247 -8.97 3.73 38.94
N ASP A 248 -10.19 3.29 39.23
CA ASP A 248 -10.75 1.97 38.92
C ASP A 248 -10.94 1.74 37.41
N GLU A 249 -11.15 2.82 36.66
CA GLU A 249 -11.31 2.84 35.20
C GLU A 249 -10.03 3.28 34.47
N ALA A 250 -8.93 3.50 35.21
CA ALA A 250 -7.64 3.87 34.64
C ALA A 250 -6.93 2.64 34.05
N GLY A 251 -6.43 2.76 32.81
CA GLY A 251 -5.67 1.69 32.14
C GLY A 251 -6.52 0.52 31.61
N CYS A 252 -7.84 0.68 31.56
CA CYS A 252 -8.76 -0.31 31.00
C CYS A 252 -8.83 -0.24 29.48
N GLU A 253 -9.03 -1.38 28.81
CA GLU A 253 -9.36 -1.42 27.39
C GLU A 253 -10.74 -0.76 27.19
N LYS A 254 -10.75 0.46 26.63
CA LYS A 254 -11.98 1.19 26.36
C LYS A 254 -12.66 0.62 25.12
N ASP A 255 -13.60 -0.30 25.30
CA ASP A 255 -14.50 -0.73 24.22
C ASP A 255 -15.64 0.31 24.07
N THR A 256 -15.30 1.48 23.52
CA THR A 256 -16.31 2.54 23.33
C THR A 256 -16.92 2.42 21.93
N ALA A 257 -18.20 2.03 21.86
CA ALA A 257 -18.97 1.92 20.61
C ALA A 257 -19.10 3.22 19.79
N THR A 258 -18.65 4.36 20.34
CA THR A 258 -18.67 5.69 19.70
C THR A 258 -17.30 6.20 19.27
N GLU A 259 -16.23 5.39 19.37
CA GLU A 259 -14.94 5.83 18.84
C GLU A 259 -15.01 6.04 17.32
N LEU A 260 -14.57 7.21 16.83
CA LEU A 260 -14.35 7.48 15.41
C LEU A 260 -13.41 6.45 14.76
N SER A 261 -12.59 5.74 15.55
CA SER A 261 -11.75 4.61 15.14
C SER A 261 -12.57 3.42 14.60
N LEU A 262 -13.81 3.22 15.06
CA LEU A 262 -14.75 2.18 14.59
C LEU A 262 -15.42 2.55 13.26
N PHE A 263 -15.55 3.85 12.96
CA PHE A 263 -16.03 4.36 11.67
C PHE A 263 -14.92 4.38 10.60
N ARG A 264 -13.66 4.20 11.01
CA ARG A 264 -12.54 3.99 10.08
C ARG A 264 -12.79 2.66 9.36
N LYS A 265 -12.93 2.70 8.03
CA LYS A 265 -13.12 1.49 7.22
C LYS A 265 -11.84 0.65 7.28
N HIS A 266 -11.77 -0.30 8.20
CA HIS A 266 -10.67 -1.29 8.27
C HIS A 266 -10.83 -2.42 7.25
N ARG A 267 -12.01 -2.55 6.64
CA ARG A 267 -12.35 -3.63 5.70
C ARG A 267 -12.81 -3.07 4.36
N TYR A 268 -12.06 -3.40 3.31
CA TYR A 268 -12.36 -3.09 1.92
C TYR A 268 -13.32 -4.14 1.33
N ASN A 269 -14.13 -3.73 0.34
CA ASN A 269 -14.75 -4.68 -0.56
C ASN A 269 -13.68 -5.19 -1.54
N ARG A 270 -13.59 -6.50 -1.77
CA ARG A 270 -12.56 -7.11 -2.63
C ARG A 270 -12.62 -6.62 -4.08
N ILE A 271 -13.75 -6.05 -4.51
CA ILE A 271 -13.95 -5.46 -5.84
C ILE A 271 -13.15 -4.17 -6.02
N GLU A 272 -12.90 -3.39 -4.96
CA GLU A 272 -12.07 -2.18 -5.02
C GLU A 272 -10.55 -2.50 -5.04
N ARG A 273 -10.16 -3.75 -4.75
CA ARG A 273 -8.77 -4.24 -4.87
C ARG A 273 -8.34 -4.54 -6.30
N HIS A 274 -9.24 -4.49 -7.29
CA HIS A 274 -8.95 -4.89 -8.67
C HIS A 274 -8.03 -3.95 -9.45
N TYR A 275 -7.49 -2.90 -8.83
CA TYR A 275 -6.70 -1.93 -9.54
C TYR A 275 -5.19 -2.12 -9.36
N GLU A 276 -4.48 -1.85 -10.45
CA GLU A 276 -3.05 -1.53 -10.56
C GLU A 276 -2.71 -0.20 -9.83
N ASN A 277 -3.27 0.03 -8.63
CA ASN A 277 -3.15 1.27 -7.85
C ASN A 277 -1.89 1.32 -6.99
N VAL A 278 -0.88 0.54 -7.36
CA VAL A 278 0.43 0.54 -6.70
C VAL A 278 1.47 0.98 -7.71
N TRP A 279 2.10 2.10 -7.41
CA TRP A 279 3.20 2.65 -8.15
C TRP A 279 4.46 2.64 -7.29
N LEU A 280 5.65 2.71 -7.90
CA LEU A 280 6.90 2.90 -7.17
C LEU A 280 7.19 1.86 -6.06
N TRP A 281 6.68 0.62 -6.18
CA TRP A 281 7.05 -0.48 -5.27
C TRP A 281 8.45 -0.99 -5.60
N LYS A 282 9.46 -0.30 -5.07
CA LYS A 282 10.86 -0.53 -5.43
C LYS A 282 11.77 -0.32 -4.22
N ASP A 283 12.74 -1.22 -4.10
CA ASP A 283 13.82 -1.15 -3.13
C ASP A 283 15.13 -0.74 -3.81
N VAL A 284 15.94 0.03 -3.07
CA VAL A 284 17.18 0.63 -3.57
C VAL A 284 18.23 0.64 -2.45
N ASN A 285 19.47 0.27 -2.80
CA ASN A 285 20.62 0.50 -1.94
C ASN A 285 21.37 1.76 -2.40
N ILE A 286 21.63 2.69 -1.48
CA ILE A 286 22.35 3.93 -1.79
C ILE A 286 23.83 3.62 -2.03
N GLY A 287 24.36 4.09 -3.17
CA GLY A 287 25.76 3.90 -3.53
C GLY A 287 26.73 4.76 -2.70
N PRO A 288 28.06 4.61 -2.92
CA PRO A 288 29.10 5.33 -2.18
C PRO A 288 29.02 6.86 -2.31
N HIS A 289 28.38 7.36 -3.37
CA HIS A 289 28.16 8.79 -3.60
C HIS A 289 27.03 9.41 -2.77
N GLY A 290 26.37 8.64 -1.89
CA GLY A 290 25.28 9.13 -1.04
C GLY A 290 24.01 9.51 -1.80
N ARG A 291 23.89 9.06 -3.06
CA ARG A 291 22.71 9.28 -3.89
C ARG A 291 22.44 8.11 -4.82
N TYR A 292 21.17 7.93 -5.17
CA TYR A 292 20.72 7.00 -6.20
C TYR A 292 19.61 7.66 -7.02
N ILE A 293 19.75 7.64 -8.36
CA ILE A 293 18.83 8.32 -9.27
C ILE A 293 18.40 7.31 -10.33
N PHE A 294 17.09 7.21 -10.57
CA PHE A 294 16.54 6.37 -11.64
C PHE A 294 15.28 7.00 -12.23
N ASN A 295 14.96 6.61 -13.46
CA ASN A 295 13.69 6.95 -14.09
C ASN A 295 12.73 5.78 -13.94
N ILE A 296 11.44 6.09 -13.78
CA ILE A 296 10.37 5.10 -13.75
C ILE A 296 9.17 5.59 -14.56
N PRO A 297 8.48 4.71 -15.30
CA PRO A 297 7.23 5.08 -15.95
C PRO A 297 6.16 5.41 -14.91
N VAL A 298 5.40 6.45 -15.21
CA VAL A 298 4.21 6.85 -14.47
C VAL A 298 3.04 6.06 -15.06
N PRO A 299 2.19 5.40 -14.23
CA PRO A 299 1.00 4.74 -14.72
C PRO A 299 0.14 5.72 -15.52
N SER A 300 -0.47 5.26 -16.62
CA SER A 300 -1.28 6.10 -17.51
C SER A 300 -2.62 6.55 -16.90
N ILE A 301 -2.85 6.23 -15.61
CA ILE A 301 -4.10 6.52 -14.91
C ILE A 301 -4.00 7.93 -14.31
N PRO A 302 -4.97 8.83 -14.57
CA PRO A 302 -4.95 10.20 -14.10
C PRO A 302 -5.27 10.27 -12.59
N VAL A 303 -4.28 9.99 -11.75
CA VAL A 303 -4.42 9.87 -10.29
C VAL A 303 -3.37 10.71 -9.56
N HIS A 304 -3.72 11.16 -8.35
CA HIS A 304 -2.78 11.72 -7.39
C HIS A 304 -2.10 10.59 -6.63
N TRP A 305 -0.78 10.50 -6.73
CA TRP A 305 0.02 9.48 -6.06
C TRP A 305 0.60 10.02 -4.76
N ILE A 306 0.43 9.27 -3.68
CA ILE A 306 1.08 9.50 -2.40
C ILE A 306 2.26 8.54 -2.29
N VAL A 307 3.47 9.11 -2.30
CA VAL A 307 4.72 8.38 -2.20
C VAL A 307 5.21 8.42 -0.76
N SER A 308 5.29 7.24 -0.16
CA SER A 308 5.90 6.99 1.14
C SER A 308 7.24 6.29 0.95
N ALA A 309 8.15 6.51 1.90
CA ALA A 309 9.44 5.86 1.88
C ALA A 309 9.97 5.64 3.30
N PHE A 310 10.71 4.55 3.47
CA PHE A 310 11.50 4.28 4.66
C PHE A 310 12.91 3.87 4.28
N SER A 311 13.83 4.01 5.21
CA SER A 311 15.24 3.69 5.04
C SER A 311 15.76 2.90 6.24
N MET A 312 16.77 2.07 5.99
CA MET A 312 17.51 1.34 7.00
C MET A 312 18.99 1.51 6.73
N SER A 313 19.68 2.22 7.60
CA SER A 313 21.14 2.38 7.57
C SER A 313 21.79 1.44 8.59
N PRO A 314 22.94 0.80 8.29
CA PRO A 314 23.65 -0.05 9.24
C PRO A 314 24.24 0.72 10.45
N SER A 315 24.60 2.00 10.28
CA SER A 315 25.23 2.85 11.30
C SER A 315 24.21 3.69 12.08
N VAL A 316 23.22 4.22 11.36
CA VAL A 316 22.28 5.21 11.88
C VAL A 316 20.90 4.60 12.18
N GLY A 317 20.61 3.41 11.64
CA GLY A 317 19.39 2.64 11.89
C GLY A 317 18.22 3.04 10.98
N PHE A 318 17.01 2.87 11.50
CA PHE A 318 15.77 3.16 10.79
C PHE A 318 15.59 4.67 10.57
N GLY A 319 15.00 5.04 9.44
CA GLY A 319 14.54 6.40 9.17
C GLY A 319 13.34 6.38 8.24
N MET A 320 12.45 7.35 8.36
CA MET A 320 11.25 7.44 7.54
C MET A 320 10.98 8.90 7.15
N LEU A 321 10.28 9.11 6.04
CA LEU A 321 9.70 10.40 5.71
C LEU A 321 8.60 10.75 6.74
N SER A 322 8.73 11.92 7.36
CA SER A 322 7.71 12.42 8.31
C SER A 322 6.41 12.81 7.63
N LYS A 323 6.51 13.35 6.41
CA LYS A 323 5.37 13.66 5.54
C LYS A 323 5.56 12.94 4.21
N PRO A 324 4.53 12.26 3.68
CA PRO A 324 4.61 11.64 2.38
C PRO A 324 4.71 12.69 1.28
N ILE A 325 5.19 12.28 0.11
CA ILE A 325 5.34 13.15 -1.06
C ILE A 325 4.09 12.98 -1.93
N GLU A 326 3.39 14.07 -2.22
CA GLU A 326 2.29 14.07 -3.17
C GLU A 326 2.83 14.33 -4.59
N TYR A 327 2.50 13.43 -5.51
CA TYR A 327 2.85 13.51 -6.93
C TYR A 327 1.58 13.49 -7.78
N MET A 328 1.42 14.48 -8.66
CA MET A 328 0.30 14.53 -9.59
C MET A 328 0.65 13.75 -10.85
N GLY A 329 -0.01 12.60 -11.08
CA GLY A 329 0.10 11.82 -12.32
C GLY A 329 -0.83 12.30 -13.43
N VAL A 330 -1.66 13.32 -13.18
CA VAL A 330 -2.63 13.84 -14.15
C VAL A 330 -1.94 14.78 -15.13
N LEU A 331 -2.11 14.51 -16.43
CA LEU A 331 -1.68 15.43 -17.48
C LEU A 331 -2.69 16.60 -17.59
N PRO A 332 -2.24 17.83 -17.86
CA PRO A 332 -3.14 18.98 -18.05
C PRO A 332 -4.14 18.79 -19.20
N PHE A 333 -3.77 17.98 -20.19
CA PHE A 333 -4.55 17.61 -21.36
C PHE A 333 -4.24 16.14 -21.71
N PHE A 334 -5.28 15.33 -21.88
CA PHE A 334 -5.16 13.94 -22.35
C PHE A 334 -6.48 13.46 -22.95
N ILE A 335 -6.42 12.32 -23.65
CA ILE A 335 -7.59 11.63 -24.19
C ILE A 335 -7.80 10.28 -23.53
N ASN A 336 -9.05 9.84 -23.43
CA ASN A 336 -9.38 8.46 -23.11
C ASN A 336 -10.17 7.85 -24.27
N VAL A 337 -9.67 6.74 -24.80
CA VAL A 337 -10.26 6.03 -25.94
C VAL A 337 -10.93 4.76 -25.44
N GLU A 338 -12.25 4.75 -25.55
CA GLU A 338 -13.10 3.61 -25.22
C GLU A 338 -13.58 2.94 -26.51
N MET A 339 -13.22 1.66 -26.65
CA MET A 339 -13.64 0.81 -27.75
C MET A 339 -13.70 -0.66 -27.28
N PRO A 340 -14.51 -1.50 -27.93
CA PRO A 340 -14.51 -2.93 -27.63
C PRO A 340 -13.17 -3.58 -28.00
N GLN A 341 -12.81 -4.67 -27.31
CA GLN A 341 -11.61 -5.46 -27.61
C GLN A 341 -11.84 -6.50 -28.72
N GLN A 342 -13.10 -6.89 -28.94
CA GLN A 342 -13.50 -7.90 -29.91
C GLN A 342 -14.72 -7.39 -30.68
N CYS A 343 -14.76 -7.67 -31.98
CA CYS A 343 -15.91 -7.41 -32.83
C CYS A 343 -16.06 -8.50 -33.90
N LYS A 344 -17.21 -8.56 -34.55
CA LYS A 344 -17.42 -9.40 -35.73
C LYS A 344 -17.17 -8.62 -37.02
N GLN A 345 -16.78 -9.35 -38.05
CA GLN A 345 -16.61 -8.80 -39.38
C GLN A 345 -17.90 -8.14 -39.89
N GLY A 346 -17.78 -6.91 -40.39
CA GLY A 346 -18.89 -6.13 -40.93
C GLY A 346 -19.67 -5.32 -39.90
N GLU A 347 -19.40 -5.47 -38.60
CA GLU A 347 -19.96 -4.59 -37.58
C GLU A 347 -19.38 -3.18 -37.67
N GLN A 348 -20.23 -2.17 -37.45
CA GLN A 348 -19.82 -0.78 -37.33
C GLN A 348 -19.52 -0.49 -35.85
N ILE A 349 -18.30 -0.10 -35.54
CA ILE A 349 -17.82 0.08 -34.17
C ILE A 349 -17.74 1.58 -33.89
N GLY A 350 -18.54 2.05 -32.94
CA GLY A 350 -18.42 3.41 -32.41
C GLY A 350 -17.29 3.49 -31.39
N ILE A 351 -16.20 4.18 -31.73
CA ILE A 351 -15.14 4.53 -30.77
C ILE A 351 -15.58 5.80 -30.06
N ARG A 352 -15.59 5.77 -28.72
CA ARG A 352 -15.88 6.94 -27.89
C ARG A 352 -14.56 7.52 -27.38
N ILE A 353 -14.26 8.75 -27.78
CA ILE A 353 -13.06 9.46 -27.35
C ILE A 353 -13.50 10.60 -26.44
N THR A 354 -13.04 10.58 -25.20
CA THR A 354 -13.25 11.68 -24.26
C THR A 354 -11.98 12.49 -24.16
N VAL A 355 -12.07 13.79 -24.41
CA VAL A 355 -10.94 14.72 -24.41
C VAL A 355 -11.07 15.63 -23.21
N PHE A 356 -10.10 15.54 -22.29
CA PHE A 356 -10.12 16.25 -21.02
C PHE A 356 -9.26 17.51 -21.08
N ASN A 357 -9.81 18.63 -20.60
CA ASN A 357 -9.07 19.87 -20.37
C ASN A 357 -9.03 20.20 -18.88
N TYR A 358 -7.93 19.91 -18.19
CA TYR A 358 -7.74 20.28 -16.78
C TYR A 358 -7.13 21.68 -16.58
N MET A 359 -6.88 22.41 -17.67
CA MET A 359 -6.32 23.77 -17.59
C MET A 359 -7.40 24.81 -17.30
N LEU A 360 -6.94 25.97 -16.83
CA LEU A 360 -7.80 27.14 -16.54
C LEU A 360 -8.18 27.95 -17.79
N ASN A 361 -7.65 27.58 -18.96
CA ASN A 361 -7.92 28.25 -20.22
C ASN A 361 -8.72 27.32 -21.14
N ASN A 362 -9.56 27.91 -21.97
CA ASN A 362 -10.26 27.19 -23.03
C ASN A 362 -9.26 26.78 -24.12
N ILE A 363 -9.47 25.60 -24.71
CA ILE A 363 -8.56 25.05 -25.73
C ILE A 363 -9.34 24.60 -26.96
N GLU A 364 -8.67 24.72 -28.11
CA GLU A 364 -9.07 24.09 -29.37
C GLU A 364 -8.21 22.85 -29.55
N ALA A 365 -8.84 21.69 -29.71
CA ALA A 365 -8.17 20.42 -29.95
C ALA A 365 -8.61 19.83 -31.29
N THR A 366 -7.67 19.22 -32.00
CA THR A 366 -7.94 18.43 -33.20
C THR A 366 -7.75 16.97 -32.87
N VAL A 367 -8.83 16.20 -32.89
CA VAL A 367 -8.82 14.74 -32.72
C VAL A 367 -8.67 14.10 -34.09
N VAL A 368 -7.71 13.20 -34.26
CA VAL A 368 -7.39 12.58 -35.54
C VAL A 368 -7.43 11.06 -35.40
N LEU A 369 -8.24 10.43 -36.25
CA LEU A 369 -8.13 9.01 -36.56
C LEU A 369 -7.07 8.87 -37.66
N THR A 370 -6.00 8.12 -37.38
CA THR A 370 -4.94 7.88 -38.35
C THR A 370 -5.43 7.01 -39.52
N ASP A 371 -4.79 7.14 -40.67
CA ASP A 371 -5.04 6.23 -41.79
C ASP A 371 -4.51 4.82 -41.49
N SER A 372 -5.27 3.80 -41.90
CA SER A 372 -4.85 2.40 -41.84
C SER A 372 -5.59 1.61 -42.92
N PRO A 373 -4.92 0.66 -43.61
CA PRO A 373 -5.60 -0.22 -44.56
C PRO A 373 -6.60 -1.19 -43.89
N ASP A 374 -6.50 -1.35 -42.57
CA ASP A 374 -7.20 -2.38 -41.82
C ASP A 374 -8.62 -1.99 -41.40
N TYR A 375 -8.95 -0.70 -41.42
CA TYR A 375 -10.27 -0.19 -41.11
C TYR A 375 -10.65 0.97 -42.04
N LYS A 376 -11.95 1.22 -42.16
CA LYS A 376 -12.50 2.37 -42.87
C LYS A 376 -13.29 3.23 -41.91
N PHE A 377 -13.25 4.54 -42.12
CA PHE A 377 -14.12 5.46 -41.42
C PHE A 377 -15.53 5.41 -42.01
N VAL A 378 -16.55 5.49 -41.15
CA VAL A 378 -17.95 5.57 -41.56
C VAL A 378 -18.40 7.03 -41.51
N HIS A 379 -18.82 7.58 -42.65
CA HIS A 379 -19.39 8.92 -42.66
C HIS A 379 -20.78 8.91 -42.00
N VAL A 380 -20.95 9.84 -41.07
CA VAL A 380 -22.26 10.17 -40.49
C VAL A 380 -22.87 11.28 -41.35
N GLU A 381 -24.01 11.01 -41.97
CA GLU A 381 -24.70 11.97 -42.84
C GLU A 381 -25.43 13.04 -42.00
N GLU A 382 -26.06 14.02 -42.67
CA GLU A 382 -26.91 15.02 -42.00
C GLU A 382 -27.98 14.33 -41.13
N ASP A 383 -28.31 14.95 -39.99
CA ASP A 383 -29.20 14.41 -38.94
C ASP A 383 -28.71 13.14 -38.21
N GLY A 384 -27.45 12.73 -38.39
CA GLY A 384 -26.88 11.59 -37.64
C GLY A 384 -27.30 10.22 -38.19
N VAL A 385 -27.88 10.18 -39.39
CA VAL A 385 -28.39 8.94 -39.99
C VAL A 385 -27.25 8.17 -40.66
N VAL A 386 -27.11 6.89 -40.32
CA VAL A 386 -26.15 5.97 -40.94
C VAL A 386 -26.90 4.73 -41.42
N THR A 387 -26.63 4.30 -42.66
CA THR A 387 -27.20 3.06 -43.20
C THR A 387 -26.48 1.84 -42.60
N ALA A 388 -27.25 0.86 -42.10
CA ALA A 388 -26.69 -0.30 -41.41
C ALA A 388 -25.85 -1.22 -42.33
N TYR A 389 -26.33 -1.49 -43.55
CA TYR A 389 -25.76 -2.52 -44.42
C TYR A 389 -24.76 -2.00 -45.47
N ASN A 390 -24.83 -0.71 -45.82
CA ASN A 390 -23.95 -0.12 -46.82
C ASN A 390 -23.68 1.35 -46.48
N PRO A 391 -22.94 1.61 -45.39
CA PRO A 391 -22.55 2.97 -45.03
C PRO A 391 -21.56 3.53 -46.05
N ARG A 392 -21.59 4.85 -46.24
CA ARG A 392 -20.55 5.54 -47.00
C ARG A 392 -19.26 5.47 -46.19
N THR A 393 -18.25 4.80 -46.74
CA THR A 393 -16.96 4.60 -46.08
C THR A 393 -15.83 5.23 -46.87
N SER A 394 -14.78 5.64 -46.17
CA SER A 394 -13.56 6.22 -46.74
C SER A 394 -12.32 5.70 -46.02
N PHE A 395 -11.20 5.75 -46.75
CA PHE A 395 -9.86 5.56 -46.21
C PHE A 395 -9.18 6.93 -46.08
N GLY A 396 -8.12 7.00 -45.29
CA GLY A 396 -7.39 8.22 -45.01
C GLY A 396 -7.53 8.68 -43.56
N GLU A 397 -6.84 9.78 -43.27
CA GLU A 397 -6.92 10.43 -41.98
C GLU A 397 -8.21 11.24 -41.86
N HIS A 398 -8.89 11.11 -40.72
CA HIS A 398 -10.09 11.87 -40.42
C HIS A 398 -9.85 12.76 -39.20
N GLN A 399 -10.08 14.06 -39.38
CA GLN A 399 -9.81 15.09 -38.37
C GLN A 399 -11.11 15.72 -37.87
N PHE A 400 -11.21 15.89 -36.56
CA PHE A 400 -12.35 16.49 -35.87
C PHE A 400 -11.87 17.68 -35.04
N PHE A 401 -12.39 18.87 -35.32
CA PHE A 401 -12.09 20.07 -34.56
C PHE A 401 -13.11 20.24 -33.44
N ILE A 402 -12.62 20.35 -32.21
CA ILE A 402 -13.43 20.51 -31.00
C ILE A 402 -12.95 21.70 -30.18
N TYR A 403 -13.91 22.38 -29.55
CA TYR A 403 -13.66 23.46 -28.60
C TYR A 403 -14.03 22.98 -27.21
N ILE A 404 -13.10 23.08 -26.26
CA ILE A 404 -13.25 22.59 -24.89
C ILE A 404 -13.08 23.76 -23.93
N LEU A 405 -14.04 23.95 -23.03
CA LEU A 405 -13.96 24.96 -21.99
C LEU A 405 -12.89 24.60 -20.95
N ALA A 406 -12.45 25.58 -20.17
CA ALA A 406 -11.57 25.37 -19.04
C ALA A 406 -12.19 24.39 -18.02
N GLN A 407 -11.41 23.42 -17.54
CA GLN A 407 -11.86 22.39 -16.59
C GLN A 407 -13.05 21.54 -17.08
N ASP A 408 -13.23 21.42 -18.39
CA ASP A 408 -14.36 20.71 -19.01
C ASP A 408 -13.89 19.52 -19.87
N VAL A 409 -14.84 18.71 -20.30
CA VAL A 409 -14.63 17.52 -21.13
C VAL A 409 -15.52 17.56 -22.36
N SER A 410 -15.00 17.08 -23.49
CA SER A 410 -15.79 16.90 -24.71
C SER A 410 -15.68 15.46 -25.19
N VAL A 411 -16.72 14.98 -25.88
CA VAL A 411 -16.80 13.60 -26.37
C VAL A 411 -16.93 13.62 -27.90
N VAL A 412 -16.08 12.83 -28.56
CA VAL A 412 -16.10 12.63 -30.01
C VAL A 412 -16.37 11.17 -30.29
N TYR A 413 -17.34 10.90 -31.17
CA TYR A 413 -17.66 9.55 -31.63
C TYR A 413 -17.07 9.33 -33.01
N ILE A 414 -16.23 8.30 -33.14
CA ILE A 414 -15.59 7.92 -34.40
C ILE A 414 -16.04 6.51 -34.77
N PRO A 415 -17.00 6.36 -35.70
CA PRO A 415 -17.40 5.05 -36.17
C PRO A 415 -16.41 4.49 -37.20
N ILE A 416 -15.96 3.25 -37.00
CA ILE A 416 -15.07 2.53 -37.90
C ILE A 416 -15.65 1.16 -38.29
N VAL A 417 -15.25 0.65 -39.46
CA VAL A 417 -15.57 -0.71 -39.92
C VAL A 417 -14.27 -1.43 -40.27
N PRO A 418 -13.99 -2.61 -39.68
CA PRO A 418 -12.80 -3.39 -40.01
C PRO A 418 -12.91 -4.03 -41.41
N THR A 419 -11.78 -4.11 -42.12
CA THR A 419 -11.69 -4.70 -43.46
C THR A 419 -11.13 -6.12 -43.46
N ARG A 420 -10.24 -6.43 -42.50
CA ARG A 420 -9.56 -7.73 -42.37
C ARG A 420 -9.94 -8.45 -41.08
N LEU A 421 -9.78 -9.78 -41.11
CA LEU A 421 -9.93 -10.64 -39.93
C LEU A 421 -8.64 -10.65 -39.10
N GLY A 422 -8.77 -10.88 -37.79
CA GLY A 422 -7.64 -10.94 -36.86
C GLY A 422 -7.39 -9.61 -36.14
N ASP A 423 -6.16 -9.44 -35.64
CA ASP A 423 -5.80 -8.27 -34.83
C ASP A 423 -5.56 -7.02 -35.70
N ILE A 424 -6.18 -5.92 -35.28
CA ILE A 424 -6.05 -4.60 -35.88
C ILE A 424 -5.67 -3.61 -34.79
N ASP A 425 -4.69 -2.76 -35.09
CA ASP A 425 -4.30 -1.66 -34.21
C ASP A 425 -5.00 -0.38 -34.70
N VAL A 426 -5.83 0.20 -33.84
CA VAL A 426 -6.52 1.48 -34.09
C VAL A 426 -5.78 2.56 -33.33
N THR A 427 -5.28 3.57 -34.06
CA THR A 427 -4.50 4.65 -33.47
C THR A 427 -5.24 5.97 -33.59
N VAL A 428 -5.37 6.66 -32.46
CA VAL A 428 -6.08 7.93 -32.33
C VAL A 428 -5.20 8.88 -31.56
N TYR A 429 -5.09 10.12 -32.02
CA TYR A 429 -4.41 11.15 -31.26
C TYR A 429 -5.22 12.44 -31.22
N ALA A 430 -5.02 13.23 -30.17
CA ALA A 430 -5.52 14.58 -30.11
C ALA A 430 -4.35 15.56 -29.99
N SER A 431 -4.40 16.63 -30.77
CA SER A 431 -3.37 17.66 -30.80
C SER A 431 -3.96 19.01 -30.44
N THR A 432 -3.25 19.75 -29.60
CA THR A 432 -3.51 21.15 -29.24
C THR A 432 -2.24 21.96 -29.46
N LEU A 433 -2.29 23.28 -29.23
CA LEU A 433 -1.10 24.14 -29.23
C LEU A 433 -0.07 23.76 -28.14
N ILE A 434 -0.51 23.08 -27.08
CA ILE A 434 0.31 22.79 -25.89
C ILE A 434 0.96 21.42 -26.00
N GLY A 435 0.22 20.42 -26.49
CA GLY A 435 0.68 19.05 -26.57
C GLY A 435 -0.18 18.16 -27.45
N LYS A 436 0.37 16.98 -27.74
CA LYS A 436 -0.27 15.88 -28.46
C LYS A 436 -0.32 14.68 -27.53
N ASP A 437 -1.48 14.04 -27.44
CA ASP A 437 -1.65 12.76 -26.74
C ASP A 437 -2.13 11.70 -27.74
N GLU A 438 -1.54 10.51 -27.70
CA GLU A 438 -1.72 9.45 -28.70
C GLU A 438 -1.94 8.10 -28.03
N ILE A 439 -3.02 7.43 -28.42
CA ILE A 439 -3.43 6.15 -27.86
C ILE A 439 -3.66 5.14 -28.98
N THR A 440 -3.04 3.98 -28.82
CA THR A 440 -3.18 2.83 -29.71
C THR A 440 -3.93 1.72 -28.99
N ARG A 441 -5.05 1.24 -29.56
CA ARG A 441 -5.85 0.16 -29.00
C ARG A 441 -5.94 -1.00 -29.98
N ARG A 442 -5.84 -2.22 -29.47
CA ARG A 442 -5.99 -3.46 -30.26
C ARG A 442 -7.44 -3.89 -30.32
N LEU A 443 -7.92 -4.21 -31.52
CA LEU A 443 -9.22 -4.78 -31.82
C LEU A 443 -9.05 -6.15 -32.48
N HIS A 444 -9.63 -7.19 -31.90
CA HIS A 444 -9.67 -8.51 -32.52
C HIS A 444 -10.95 -8.69 -33.34
N VAL A 445 -10.81 -8.89 -34.66
CA VAL A 445 -11.93 -9.08 -35.57
C VAL A 445 -12.16 -10.56 -35.82
N GLU A 446 -13.30 -11.05 -35.33
CA GLU A 446 -13.77 -12.41 -35.56
C GLU A 446 -14.56 -12.51 -36.86
N ALA A 447 -14.52 -13.70 -37.48
CA ALA A 447 -15.39 -13.98 -38.61
C ALA A 447 -16.85 -14.06 -38.13
N ASP A 448 -17.78 -13.75 -39.03
CA ASP A 448 -19.20 -13.93 -38.74
C ASP A 448 -19.57 -15.43 -38.60
N GLY A 449 -20.69 -15.71 -37.93
CA GLY A 449 -21.22 -17.06 -37.71
C GLY A 449 -20.78 -17.72 -36.39
N LEU A 450 -20.83 -19.05 -36.37
CA LEU A 450 -20.49 -19.90 -35.22
C LEU A 450 -19.30 -20.81 -35.58
N PRO A 451 -18.22 -20.83 -34.78
CA PRO A 451 -17.07 -21.69 -35.05
C PRO A 451 -17.44 -23.17 -34.89
N GLN A 452 -16.99 -24.00 -35.82
CA GLN A 452 -17.16 -25.46 -35.78
C GLN A 452 -15.78 -26.11 -35.69
N HIS A 453 -15.50 -26.79 -34.58
CA HIS A 453 -14.23 -27.47 -34.37
C HIS A 453 -14.33 -28.94 -34.81
N ARG A 454 -13.39 -29.38 -35.66
CA ARG A 454 -13.22 -30.77 -36.05
C ARG A 454 -11.81 -31.22 -35.68
N HIS A 455 -11.71 -32.29 -34.90
CA HIS A 455 -10.43 -32.84 -34.44
C HIS A 455 -10.23 -34.26 -35.00
N GLN A 456 -9.04 -34.51 -35.54
CA GLN A 456 -8.58 -35.83 -35.95
C GLN A 456 -7.20 -36.07 -35.32
N SER A 457 -7.03 -37.21 -34.64
CA SER A 457 -5.75 -37.61 -34.05
C SER A 457 -5.32 -38.96 -34.59
N MET A 458 -4.00 -39.16 -34.70
CA MET A 458 -3.39 -40.38 -35.21
C MET A 458 -2.12 -40.68 -34.41
N LEU A 459 -1.91 -41.95 -34.06
CA LEU A 459 -0.67 -42.42 -33.42
C LEU A 459 0.32 -42.86 -34.50
N LEU A 460 1.52 -42.28 -34.49
CA LEU A 460 2.62 -42.66 -35.38
C LEU A 460 3.60 -43.56 -34.61
N ASP A 461 3.54 -44.86 -34.85
CA ASP A 461 4.50 -45.82 -34.34
C ASP A 461 5.52 -46.21 -35.43
N LEU A 462 6.78 -45.82 -35.23
CA LEU A 462 7.90 -46.10 -36.13
C LEU A 462 8.78 -47.26 -35.63
N SER A 463 8.40 -47.95 -34.55
CA SER A 463 9.20 -49.04 -33.97
C SER A 463 9.37 -50.22 -34.90
N THR A 464 8.36 -50.49 -35.75
CA THR A 464 8.33 -51.64 -36.66
C THR A 464 8.56 -51.26 -38.13
N ARG A 465 8.45 -49.97 -38.50
CA ARG A 465 8.53 -49.49 -39.88
C ARG A 465 9.29 -48.16 -39.94
N GLY A 466 10.27 -48.05 -40.85
CA GLY A 466 11.05 -46.84 -41.06
C GLY A 466 10.30 -45.69 -41.76
N LEU A 467 9.14 -45.96 -42.35
CA LEU A 467 8.28 -44.96 -43.00
C LEU A 467 6.81 -45.34 -42.81
N ALA A 468 6.03 -44.44 -42.22
CA ALA A 468 4.59 -44.54 -42.06
C ALA A 468 3.94 -43.28 -42.63
N ILE A 469 3.15 -43.43 -43.70
CA ILE A 469 2.35 -42.36 -44.30
C ILE A 469 0.90 -42.58 -43.88
N GLN A 470 0.32 -41.61 -43.20
CA GLN A 470 -1.11 -41.59 -42.87
C GLN A 470 -1.70 -40.25 -43.32
N TYR A 471 -2.90 -40.30 -43.90
CA TYR A 471 -3.58 -39.13 -44.43
C TYR A 471 -4.74 -38.73 -43.50
N MET A 472 -4.74 -37.46 -43.07
CA MET A 472 -5.85 -36.86 -42.35
C MET A 472 -6.83 -36.27 -43.37
N HIS A 473 -8.02 -36.86 -43.45
CA HIS A 473 -9.06 -36.43 -44.39
C HIS A 473 -10.03 -35.47 -43.68
N LEU A 474 -10.00 -34.20 -44.06
CA LEU A 474 -10.95 -33.18 -43.61
C LEU A 474 -11.78 -32.72 -44.81
N ASN A 475 -13.09 -32.96 -44.74
CA ASN A 475 -14.03 -32.49 -45.77
C ASN A 475 -14.21 -30.97 -45.61
N LEU A 476 -13.43 -30.21 -46.38
CA LEU A 476 -13.51 -28.76 -46.51
C LEU A 476 -13.97 -28.45 -47.94
N THR A 477 -15.03 -27.66 -48.07
CA THR A 477 -15.46 -27.13 -49.36
C THR A 477 -14.48 -26.04 -49.81
N GLU A 478 -14.04 -26.05 -51.07
CA GLU A 478 -12.94 -25.20 -51.56
C GLU A 478 -13.39 -23.75 -51.86
N THR A 479 -14.67 -23.56 -52.25
CA THR A 479 -15.29 -22.24 -52.41
C THR A 479 -16.61 -22.10 -51.64
N PRO A 480 -16.84 -21.00 -50.91
CA PRO A 480 -18.04 -20.83 -50.08
C PRO A 480 -19.27 -20.44 -50.90
N ILE A 481 -19.06 -20.08 -52.17
CA ILE A 481 -20.10 -19.68 -53.10
C ILE A 481 -20.44 -20.89 -53.96
N VAL A 482 -21.46 -21.64 -53.55
CA VAL A 482 -22.10 -22.60 -54.45
C VAL A 482 -23.14 -21.81 -55.26
N PRO A 483 -23.01 -21.74 -56.60
CA PRO A 483 -24.03 -21.09 -57.41
C PRO A 483 -25.40 -21.70 -57.11
N TYR A 484 -26.42 -20.85 -56.89
CA TYR A 484 -27.82 -21.22 -56.60
C TYR A 484 -28.14 -21.73 -55.17
N GLU A 485 -27.19 -21.75 -54.23
CA GLU A 485 -27.48 -21.96 -52.80
C GLU A 485 -27.31 -20.65 -52.03
N TYR A 486 -28.31 -20.30 -51.22
CA TYR A 486 -28.25 -19.14 -50.31
C TYR A 486 -27.47 -19.46 -49.04
N ASP A 487 -27.52 -20.72 -48.59
CA ASP A 487 -26.87 -21.17 -47.36
C ASP A 487 -25.38 -21.38 -47.61
N ARG A 488 -24.57 -20.53 -46.98
CA ARG A 488 -23.10 -20.67 -47.00
C ARG A 488 -22.69 -21.68 -45.93
N LEU A 489 -21.99 -22.74 -46.33
CA LEU A 489 -21.46 -23.74 -45.39
C LEU A 489 -20.35 -23.18 -44.49
N TYR A 490 -19.65 -22.14 -44.93
CA TYR A 490 -18.55 -21.50 -44.17
C TYR A 490 -18.32 -20.06 -44.63
N VAL A 491 -17.74 -19.25 -43.74
CA VAL A 491 -17.34 -17.86 -44.03
C VAL A 491 -15.95 -17.83 -44.66
N PHE A 492 -15.79 -17.01 -45.71
CA PHE A 492 -14.50 -16.92 -46.41
C PHE A 492 -13.41 -16.38 -45.47
N GLY A 493 -12.26 -17.06 -45.43
CA GLY A 493 -11.12 -16.65 -44.58
C GLY A 493 -11.22 -17.06 -43.11
N SER A 494 -12.31 -17.70 -42.66
CA SER A 494 -12.45 -18.16 -41.26
C SER A 494 -11.75 -19.49 -40.97
N ASN A 495 -11.45 -20.27 -42.01
CA ASN A 495 -10.86 -21.60 -41.89
C ASN A 495 -9.44 -21.51 -41.31
N LYS A 496 -9.24 -22.14 -40.15
CA LYS A 496 -7.93 -22.27 -39.49
C LYS A 496 -7.67 -23.75 -39.20
N ALA A 497 -6.48 -24.22 -39.50
CA ALA A 497 -6.03 -25.58 -39.19
C ALA A 497 -4.78 -25.51 -38.32
N THR A 498 -4.78 -26.24 -37.20
CA THR A 498 -3.64 -26.38 -36.31
C THR A 498 -3.23 -27.85 -36.29
N VAL A 499 -1.94 -28.11 -36.47
CA VAL A 499 -1.36 -29.46 -36.41
C VAL A 499 -0.37 -29.47 -35.25
N SER A 500 -0.58 -30.37 -34.29
CA SER A 500 0.35 -30.62 -33.19
C SER A 500 0.94 -32.01 -33.32
N LEU A 501 2.25 -32.12 -33.12
CA LEU A 501 2.99 -33.38 -33.10
C LEU A 501 3.69 -33.48 -31.75
N VAL A 502 3.41 -34.57 -31.03
CA VAL A 502 3.93 -34.81 -29.68
C VAL A 502 4.61 -36.16 -29.65
N GLY A 503 5.81 -36.22 -29.07
CA GLY A 503 6.62 -37.43 -28.95
C GLY A 503 6.25 -38.30 -27.75
N ASP A 504 5.03 -38.17 -27.23
CA ASP A 504 4.53 -38.87 -26.06
C ASP A 504 3.09 -39.32 -26.28
N VAL A 505 2.64 -40.30 -25.50
CA VAL A 505 1.28 -40.88 -25.58
C VAL A 505 0.26 -39.92 -24.95
N VAL A 506 0.70 -39.16 -23.95
CA VAL A 506 -0.07 -38.01 -23.47
C VAL A 506 0.18 -36.87 -24.46
N GLY A 507 -0.88 -36.16 -24.85
CA GLY A 507 -0.78 -34.97 -25.68
C GLY A 507 0.14 -33.90 -25.08
N PRO A 508 0.24 -32.69 -25.66
CA PRO A 508 1.18 -31.70 -25.16
C PRO A 508 0.88 -31.41 -23.68
N VAL A 509 1.87 -31.65 -22.80
CA VAL A 509 1.68 -31.64 -21.34
C VAL A 509 1.17 -30.28 -20.84
N PHE A 510 1.60 -29.19 -21.51
CA PHE A 510 1.06 -27.84 -21.33
C PHE A 510 0.80 -27.21 -22.70
N PRO A 511 -0.44 -27.24 -23.22
CA PRO A 511 -0.76 -26.50 -24.45
C PRO A 511 -0.76 -24.99 -24.20
N THR A 512 -1.19 -24.58 -23.00
CA THR A 512 -1.22 -23.21 -22.48
C THR A 512 -0.88 -23.25 -20.99
N ILE A 513 -0.32 -22.15 -20.47
CA ILE A 513 -0.05 -21.98 -19.03
C ILE A 513 -0.71 -20.66 -18.62
N PRO A 514 -1.65 -20.69 -17.65
CA PRO A 514 -2.17 -21.84 -16.90
C PRO A 514 -3.12 -22.75 -17.72
N ILE A 515 -3.27 -24.02 -17.29
CA ILE A 515 -4.30 -24.92 -17.83
C ILE A 515 -5.63 -24.59 -17.17
N ASN A 516 -6.54 -24.03 -17.96
CA ASN A 516 -7.85 -23.60 -17.51
C ASN A 516 -8.96 -24.39 -18.22
N ALA A 517 -10.14 -24.50 -17.59
CA ALA A 517 -11.32 -25.10 -18.21
C ALA A 517 -11.72 -24.37 -19.50
N THR A 518 -11.53 -23.04 -19.54
CA THR A 518 -11.70 -22.21 -20.74
C THR A 518 -10.75 -22.61 -21.86
N SER A 519 -9.46 -22.76 -21.55
CA SER A 519 -8.45 -23.05 -22.56
C SER A 519 -8.52 -24.48 -23.09
N LEU A 520 -8.93 -25.45 -22.27
CA LEU A 520 -8.91 -26.87 -22.62
C LEU A 520 -10.27 -27.39 -23.12
N LEU A 521 -11.38 -26.92 -22.52
CA LEU A 521 -12.74 -27.39 -22.80
C LEU A 521 -13.66 -26.31 -23.40
N GLY A 522 -13.23 -25.04 -23.44
CA GLY A 522 -14.09 -23.94 -23.90
C GLY A 522 -15.22 -23.59 -22.93
N LEU A 523 -15.16 -24.07 -21.69
CA LEU A 523 -16.17 -23.80 -20.65
C LEU A 523 -15.77 -22.55 -19.84
N PRO A 524 -16.73 -21.76 -19.32
CA PRO A 524 -16.43 -20.63 -18.42
C PRO A 524 -15.70 -21.09 -17.14
N MET A 525 -15.24 -20.16 -16.30
CA MET A 525 -14.50 -20.44 -15.05
C MET A 525 -15.19 -19.85 -13.81
N ASP A 526 -16.52 -19.92 -13.78
CA ASP A 526 -17.31 -19.30 -12.71
C ASP A 526 -17.62 -20.27 -11.56
N SER A 527 -17.49 -21.58 -11.78
CA SER A 527 -17.84 -22.61 -10.79
C SER A 527 -16.63 -23.16 -10.03
N ALA A 528 -16.88 -23.67 -8.82
CA ALA A 528 -15.85 -24.34 -8.02
C ALA A 528 -15.30 -25.60 -8.71
N GLU A 529 -16.13 -26.31 -9.48
CA GLU A 529 -15.72 -27.48 -10.25
C GLU A 529 -14.65 -27.13 -11.28
N GLN A 530 -14.83 -26.02 -12.01
CA GLN A 530 -13.89 -25.55 -13.03
C GLN A 530 -12.55 -25.11 -12.42
N ASN A 531 -12.58 -24.50 -11.23
CA ASN A 531 -11.38 -24.14 -10.48
C ASN A 531 -10.65 -25.37 -9.92
N ILE A 532 -11.38 -26.37 -9.43
CA ILE A 532 -10.76 -27.64 -9.01
C ILE A 532 -10.19 -28.38 -10.22
N PHE A 533 -10.84 -28.30 -11.38
CA PHE A 533 -10.34 -28.88 -12.62
C PHE A 533 -9.01 -28.25 -13.05
N SER A 534 -8.88 -26.91 -13.04
CA SER A 534 -7.61 -26.26 -13.41
C SER A 534 -6.47 -26.62 -12.44
N PHE A 535 -6.77 -26.67 -11.13
CA PHE A 535 -5.82 -27.12 -10.11
C PHE A 535 -5.40 -28.58 -10.34
N ALA A 536 -6.37 -29.48 -10.49
CA ALA A 536 -6.12 -30.90 -10.69
C ALA A 536 -5.36 -31.18 -11.99
N ALA A 537 -5.73 -30.52 -13.10
CA ALA A 537 -5.05 -30.67 -14.38
C ALA A 537 -3.58 -30.22 -14.28
N THR A 538 -3.31 -29.09 -13.62
CA THR A 538 -1.94 -28.60 -13.38
C THR A 538 -1.15 -29.54 -12.45
N MET A 539 -1.79 -30.10 -11.42
CA MET A 539 -1.16 -31.07 -10.51
C MET A 539 -0.83 -32.39 -11.22
N TYR A 540 -1.77 -32.97 -11.97
CA TYR A 540 -1.53 -34.26 -12.64
C TYR A 540 -0.51 -34.14 -13.77
N THR A 541 -0.49 -33.04 -14.51
CA THR A 541 0.53 -32.78 -15.54
C THR A 541 1.93 -32.60 -14.95
N THR A 542 2.06 -31.90 -13.82
CA THR A 542 3.35 -31.80 -13.11
C THR A 542 3.80 -33.13 -12.52
N LEU A 543 2.89 -33.93 -11.96
CA LEU A 543 3.18 -35.29 -11.50
C LEU A 543 3.62 -36.19 -12.65
N TYR A 544 2.97 -36.08 -13.81
CA TYR A 544 3.33 -36.83 -15.01
C TYR A 544 4.77 -36.53 -15.46
N MET A 545 5.14 -35.24 -15.60
CA MET A 545 6.52 -34.85 -15.95
C MET A 545 7.55 -35.37 -14.95
N ARG A 546 7.18 -35.43 -13.66
CA ARG A 546 8.03 -35.98 -12.62
C ARG A 546 8.27 -37.49 -12.81
N PHE A 547 7.23 -38.25 -13.16
CA PHE A 547 7.34 -39.70 -13.37
C PHE A 547 8.03 -40.06 -14.69
N THR A 548 7.84 -39.29 -15.76
CA THR A 548 8.50 -39.51 -17.06
C THR A 548 9.92 -38.96 -17.13
N LEU A 549 10.43 -38.37 -16.04
CA LEU A 549 11.74 -37.70 -15.96
C LEU A 549 11.91 -36.52 -16.94
N GLN A 550 10.81 -35.97 -17.47
CA GLN A 550 10.79 -34.83 -18.40
C GLN A 550 10.73 -33.47 -17.65
N ARG A 551 11.59 -33.31 -16.64
CA ARG A 551 11.48 -32.19 -15.69
C ARG A 551 12.05 -30.88 -16.23
N ASN A 552 11.22 -29.84 -16.28
CA ASN A 552 11.68 -28.47 -16.56
C ASN A 552 11.37 -27.53 -15.37
N ARG A 553 12.42 -27.04 -14.71
CA ARG A 553 12.33 -26.26 -13.47
C ARG A 553 11.58 -24.93 -13.65
N THR A 554 11.66 -24.29 -14.82
CA THR A 554 10.96 -23.03 -15.07
C THR A 554 9.46 -23.25 -15.23
N LEU A 555 9.06 -24.33 -15.91
CA LEU A 555 7.66 -24.72 -16.08
C LEU A 555 7.05 -25.17 -14.75
N GLU A 556 7.77 -25.98 -13.97
CA GLU A 556 7.33 -26.39 -12.64
C GLU A 556 7.09 -25.18 -11.74
N ARG A 557 8.02 -24.23 -11.70
CA ARG A 557 7.85 -23.01 -10.89
C ARG A 557 6.58 -22.26 -11.28
N LYS A 558 6.36 -22.02 -12.57
CA LYS A 558 5.12 -21.38 -13.07
C LYS A 558 3.88 -22.18 -12.70
N ALA A 559 3.92 -23.49 -12.83
CA ALA A 559 2.80 -24.36 -12.46
C ALA A 559 2.51 -24.28 -10.95
N PHE A 560 3.53 -24.29 -10.10
CA PHE A 560 3.37 -24.09 -8.65
C PHE A 560 2.84 -22.70 -8.31
N ASP A 561 3.31 -21.65 -8.97
CA ASP A 561 2.81 -20.29 -8.79
C ASP A 561 1.31 -20.17 -9.15
N HIS A 562 0.80 -21.00 -10.07
CA HIS A 562 -0.63 -21.06 -10.41
C HIS A 562 -1.46 -21.99 -9.53
N MET A 563 -0.85 -23.01 -8.93
CA MET A 563 -1.52 -23.92 -8.01
C MET A 563 -1.71 -23.30 -6.62
N ASN A 564 -0.82 -22.40 -6.22
CA ASN A 564 -0.90 -21.61 -4.99
C ASN A 564 -1.80 -20.39 -5.18
#